data_AF-A0A2N1YKK9-F1
#
_entry.id   AF-A0A2N1YKK9-F1
#
_cell.length_a   1.000
_cell.length_b   1.000
_cell.length_c   1.000
_cell.angle_alpha   90.00
_cell.angle_beta   90.00
_cell.angle_gamma   90.00
#
_symmetry.space_group_name_H-M   'P 1'
#
loop_
_entity.id
_entity.type
_entity.pdbx_description
1 polymer ?
#
loop_
_entity_poly.entity_id
_entity_poly.type
_entity_poly.pdbx_seq_one_letter_code
_entity_poly.pdbx_strand_id
1 'polypeptide(L)'
;MTSTNQQPHQPLPASVAAVWGAFLLEGMLIERPVHERIDRIVETWQQGFIELMIEACQCLDPLWNEVRHHWQQPEKFDGVFEYEVVAPLGRFLGNHLLQHRSLPSLDHQQGAIAELVDIFFSCAPAPEATATN
;
A
#
# COMPACT_ATOMS: atom_id res chain seq x y z
N MET A 1 33.19 -16.52 -12.02
CA MET A 1 33.06 -15.46 -11.00
C MET A 1 32.00 -14.48 -11.48
N THR A 2 30.74 -14.73 -11.16
CA THR A 2 29.63 -13.82 -11.45
C THR A 2 29.30 -13.10 -10.15
N SER A 3 29.71 -11.84 -10.06
CA SER A 3 29.32 -10.96 -8.95
C SER A 3 27.82 -10.73 -9.04
N THR A 4 27.05 -11.44 -8.21
CA THR A 4 25.64 -11.14 -7.96
C THR A 4 25.60 -9.75 -7.32
N ASN A 5 25.21 -8.74 -8.10
CA ASN A 5 24.98 -7.39 -7.64
C ASN A 5 23.70 -7.38 -6.78
N GLN A 6 23.77 -7.94 -5.57
CA GLN A 6 22.71 -7.83 -4.58
C GLN A 6 22.71 -6.39 -4.09
N GLN A 7 21.77 -5.59 -4.60
CA GLN A 7 21.48 -4.29 -4.00
C GLN A 7 21.21 -4.49 -2.50
N PRO A 8 21.79 -3.67 -1.62
CA PRO A 8 21.60 -3.81 -0.18
C PRO A 8 20.11 -3.72 0.16
N HIS A 9 19.63 -4.67 0.96
CA HIS A 9 18.27 -4.65 1.48
C HIS A 9 18.10 -3.40 2.35
N GLN A 10 17.37 -2.41 1.83
CA GLN A 10 17.05 -1.20 2.58
C GLN A 10 15.72 -1.44 3.31
N PRO A 11 15.70 -1.42 4.66
CA PRO A 11 14.45 -1.57 5.40
C PRO A 11 13.54 -0.35 5.20
N LEU A 12 12.23 -0.55 5.34
CA LEU A 12 11.24 0.53 5.33
C LEU A 12 11.54 1.50 6.51
N PRO A 13 11.75 2.80 6.26
CA PRO A 13 11.99 3.75 7.34
C PRO A 13 10.77 3.83 8.28
N ALA A 14 11.02 3.86 9.60
CA ALA A 14 9.95 3.82 10.60
C ALA A 14 8.92 4.96 10.47
N SER A 15 9.35 6.15 10.06
CA SER A 15 8.44 7.28 9.79
C SER A 15 7.51 6.99 8.61
N VAL A 16 8.03 6.40 7.54
CA VAL A 16 7.25 6.01 6.36
C VAL A 16 6.29 4.88 6.74
N ALA A 17 6.76 3.87 7.50
CA ALA A 17 5.90 2.80 8.01
C ALA A 17 4.74 3.33 8.85
N ALA A 18 4.97 4.32 9.72
CA ALA A 18 3.93 4.92 10.54
C ALA A 18 2.89 5.66 9.69
N VAL A 19 3.34 6.45 8.71
CA VAL A 19 2.44 7.17 7.79
C VAL A 19 1.63 6.15 6.97
N TRP A 20 2.30 5.21 6.32
CA TRP A 20 1.61 4.22 5.48
C TRP A 20 0.68 3.33 6.30
N GLY A 21 1.05 2.93 7.52
CA GLY A 21 0.16 2.21 8.42
C GLY A 21 -1.12 2.97 8.74
N ALA A 22 -1.05 4.30 8.89
CA ALA A 22 -2.23 5.13 9.12
C ALA A 22 -3.16 5.18 7.89
N PHE A 23 -2.61 5.32 6.68
CA PHE A 23 -3.40 5.33 5.45
C PHE A 23 -3.94 3.94 5.07
N LEU A 24 -3.19 2.88 5.39
CA LEU A 24 -3.64 1.50 5.23
C LEU A 24 -4.85 1.24 6.13
N LEU A 25 -4.76 1.64 7.40
CA LEU A 25 -5.87 1.61 8.36
C LEU A 25 -7.06 2.41 7.85
N GLU A 26 -6.82 3.65 7.40
CA GLU A 26 -7.85 4.52 6.85
C GLU A 26 -8.57 3.84 5.68
N GLY A 27 -7.83 3.34 4.69
CA GLY A 27 -8.40 2.66 3.53
C GLY A 27 -9.17 1.39 3.88
N MET A 28 -8.70 0.67 4.90
CA MET A 28 -9.36 -0.53 5.39
C MET A 28 -10.70 -0.22 6.07
N LEU A 29 -10.79 0.87 6.83
CA LEU A 29 -11.97 1.22 7.63
C LEU A 29 -12.95 2.16 6.93
N ILE A 30 -12.46 3.09 6.11
CA ILE A 30 -13.23 4.20 5.56
C ILE A 30 -13.74 3.84 4.16
N GLU A 31 -14.88 3.15 4.15
CA GLU A 31 -15.75 3.05 2.98
C GLU A 31 -17.13 3.56 3.36
N ARG A 32 -17.74 4.40 2.51
CA ARG A 32 -19.04 4.97 2.82
C ARG A 32 -20.13 3.89 2.75
N PRO A 33 -21.04 3.80 3.73
CA PRO A 33 -21.08 4.54 5.00
C PRO A 33 -20.09 4.00 6.06
N VAL A 34 -19.29 4.90 6.65
CA VAL A 34 -18.05 4.60 7.41
C VAL A 34 -18.27 3.80 8.70
N HIS A 35 -19.36 4.04 9.42
CA HIS A 35 -19.56 3.46 10.76
C HIS A 35 -19.87 1.96 10.69
N GLU A 36 -20.65 1.50 9.72
CA GLU A 36 -21.00 0.08 9.59
C GLU A 36 -19.79 -0.79 9.23
N ARG A 37 -18.77 -0.22 8.57
CA ARG A 37 -17.62 -0.99 8.10
C ARG A 37 -16.69 -1.40 9.25
N ILE A 38 -16.43 -0.48 10.18
CA ILE A 38 -15.52 -0.76 11.31
C ILE A 38 -16.07 -1.91 12.15
N ASP A 39 -17.34 -1.84 12.53
CA ASP A 39 -18.00 -2.87 13.33
C ASP A 39 -17.93 -4.23 12.62
N ARG A 40 -18.25 -4.26 11.31
CA ARG A 40 -18.17 -5.49 10.51
C ARG A 40 -16.75 -6.07 10.43
N ILE A 41 -15.73 -5.24 10.30
CA ILE A 41 -14.32 -5.68 10.25
C ILE A 41 -13.93 -6.33 11.58
N VAL A 42 -14.26 -5.66 12.70
CA VAL A 42 -13.95 -6.15 14.05
C VAL A 42 -14.68 -7.45 14.35
N GLU A 43 -15.98 -7.52 14.04
CA GLU A 43 -16.81 -8.72 14.21
C GLU A 43 -16.34 -9.88 13.34
N THR A 44 -15.83 -9.61 12.14
CA THR A 44 -15.36 -10.65 11.22
C THR A 44 -14.03 -11.24 11.68
N TRP A 45 -13.11 -10.42 12.21
CA TRP A 45 -11.76 -10.84 12.56
C TRP A 45 -11.65 -11.67 13.84
N GLN A 46 -12.37 -11.29 14.90
CA GLN A 46 -12.48 -12.02 16.19
C GLN A 46 -11.17 -12.26 16.99
N GLN A 47 -10.00 -11.83 16.52
CA GLN A 47 -8.72 -12.01 17.24
C GLN A 47 -8.17 -10.72 17.88
N GLY A 48 -8.96 -9.64 17.86
CA GLY A 48 -8.57 -8.33 18.39
C GLY A 48 -8.05 -7.36 17.32
N PHE A 49 -8.30 -6.07 17.54
CA PHE A 49 -8.02 -5.05 16.53
C PHE A 49 -6.51 -4.77 16.37
N ILE A 50 -5.73 -4.92 17.44
CA ILE A 50 -4.27 -4.73 17.38
C ILE A 50 -3.64 -5.83 16.53
N GLU A 51 -4.06 -7.08 16.75
CA GLU A 51 -3.63 -8.26 16.01
C GLU A 51 -3.96 -8.11 14.53
N LEU A 52 -5.17 -7.61 14.21
CA LEU A 52 -5.55 -7.30 12.84
C LEU A 52 -4.58 -6.30 12.19
N MET A 53 -4.24 -5.23 12.91
CA MET A 53 -3.36 -4.19 12.38
C MET A 53 -1.91 -4.67 12.24
N ILE A 54 -1.43 -5.50 13.17
CA ILE A 54 -0.11 -6.13 13.05
C ILE A 54 -0.04 -6.98 11.79
N GLU A 55 -1.07 -7.82 11.53
CA GLU A 55 -1.10 -8.67 10.35
C GLU A 55 -1.31 -7.87 9.06
N ALA A 56 -2.22 -6.91 9.04
CA ALA A 56 -2.46 -6.07 7.87
C ALA A 56 -1.20 -5.29 7.46
N CYS A 57 -0.44 -4.76 8.42
CA CYS A 57 0.79 -4.01 8.14
C CYS A 57 1.94 -4.87 7.59
N GLN A 58 1.84 -6.21 7.59
CA GLN A 58 2.88 -7.06 6.99
C GLN A 58 3.03 -6.83 5.48
N CYS A 59 2.00 -6.29 4.81
CA CYS A 59 2.08 -5.94 3.39
C CYS A 59 2.97 -4.72 3.08
N LEU A 60 3.35 -3.92 4.10
CA LEU A 60 4.14 -2.71 3.91
C LEU A 60 5.59 -3.01 3.51
N ASP A 61 6.16 -4.12 3.99
CA ASP A 61 7.52 -4.54 3.61
C ASP A 61 7.59 -4.95 2.12
N PRO A 62 6.69 -5.80 1.60
CA PRO A 62 6.55 -6.04 0.16
C PRO A 62 6.33 -4.76 -0.65
N LEU A 63 5.44 -3.86 -0.19
CA LEU A 63 5.19 -2.59 -0.88
C LEU A 63 6.45 -1.74 -0.97
N TRP A 64 7.19 -1.61 0.14
CA TRP A 64 8.46 -0.89 0.17
C TRP A 64 9.49 -1.49 -0.79
N ASN A 65 9.57 -2.82 -0.85
CA ASN A 65 10.50 -3.50 -1.75
C ASN A 65 10.24 -3.17 -3.22
N GLU A 66 8.98 -2.95 -3.60
CA GLU A 66 8.59 -2.56 -4.94
C GLU A 66 8.99 -1.11 -5.25
N VAL A 67 8.74 -0.17 -4.32
CA VAL A 67 8.85 1.26 -4.61
C VAL A 67 10.13 1.94 -4.13
N ARG A 68 10.95 1.29 -3.29
CA ARG A 68 12.16 1.88 -2.68
C ARG A 68 13.15 2.45 -3.71
N HIS A 69 13.19 1.88 -4.92
CA HIS A 69 14.07 2.33 -5.99
C HIS A 69 13.66 3.68 -6.56
N HIS A 70 12.35 3.96 -6.55
CA HIS A 70 11.78 5.25 -6.95
C HIS A 70 11.91 6.28 -5.83
N TRP A 71 11.87 5.86 -4.56
CA TRP A 71 11.90 6.75 -3.39
C TRP A 71 13.20 7.54 -3.21
N GLN A 72 14.28 7.16 -3.90
CA GLN A 72 15.53 7.93 -3.93
C GLN A 72 15.44 9.21 -4.80
N GLN A 73 14.35 9.39 -5.53
CA GLN A 73 14.10 10.56 -6.40
C GLN A 73 12.68 11.12 -6.18
N PRO A 74 12.39 11.69 -5.00
CA PRO A 74 11.04 12.12 -4.61
C PRO A 74 10.43 13.23 -5.48
N GLU A 75 11.22 13.93 -6.28
CA GLU A 75 10.77 15.02 -7.17
C GLU A 75 9.98 14.53 -8.41
N LYS A 76 9.71 13.24 -8.56
CA LYS A 76 9.17 12.63 -9.80
C LYS A 76 7.74 12.08 -9.71
N PHE A 77 7.01 12.33 -8.62
CA PHE A 77 5.69 11.75 -8.43
C PHE A 77 4.60 12.81 -8.64
N ASP A 78 3.82 12.66 -9.70
CA ASP A 78 2.58 13.40 -9.90
C ASP A 78 1.44 12.63 -9.24
N GLY A 79 1.25 12.83 -7.94
CA GLY A 79 0.22 12.15 -7.16
C GLY A 79 0.51 12.07 -5.66
N VAL A 80 -0.44 11.58 -4.88
CA VAL A 80 -0.27 11.33 -3.43
C VAL A 80 -0.25 9.83 -3.19
N PHE A 81 0.97 9.27 -3.10
CA PHE A 81 1.20 7.82 -2.98
C PHE A 81 0.36 7.16 -1.88
N GLU A 82 0.19 7.84 -0.75
CA GLU A 82 -0.61 7.37 0.37
C GLU A 82 -2.10 7.18 0.02
N TYR A 83 -2.68 8.04 -0.82
CA TYR A 83 -4.08 7.95 -1.24
C TYR A 83 -4.30 7.10 -2.49
N GLU A 84 -3.29 6.97 -3.34
CA GLU A 84 -3.40 6.29 -4.63
C GLU A 84 -2.91 4.84 -4.58
N VAL A 85 -2.07 4.49 -3.61
CA VAL A 85 -1.53 3.13 -3.45
C VAL A 85 -1.86 2.58 -2.06
N VAL A 86 -1.49 3.28 -0.99
CA VAL A 86 -1.57 2.71 0.37
C VAL A 86 -3.01 2.56 0.85
N ALA A 87 -3.84 3.60 0.71
CA ALA A 87 -5.25 3.51 1.09
C ALA A 87 -6.06 2.52 0.21
N PRO A 88 -5.87 2.45 -1.12
CA PRO A 88 -6.47 1.40 -1.95
C PRO A 88 -6.05 -0.01 -1.56
N LEU A 89 -4.78 -0.22 -1.18
CA LEU A 89 -4.33 -1.49 -0.63
C LEU A 89 -5.07 -1.84 0.66
N GLY A 90 -5.23 -0.88 1.57
CA GLY A 90 -6.04 -1.04 2.78
C GLY A 90 -7.49 -1.44 2.48
N ARG A 91 -8.11 -0.79 1.48
CA ARG A 91 -9.45 -1.12 1.00
C ARG A 91 -9.54 -2.56 0.49
N PHE A 92 -8.56 -2.99 -0.29
CA PHE A 92 -8.45 -4.36 -0.78
C PHE A 92 -8.40 -5.37 0.39
N LEU A 93 -7.54 -5.14 1.38
CA LEU A 93 -7.43 -6.00 2.57
C LEU A 93 -8.77 -6.09 3.32
N GLY A 94 -9.40 -4.94 3.59
CA GLY A 94 -10.68 -4.90 4.30
C GLY A 94 -11.81 -5.57 3.51
N ASN A 95 -11.85 -5.39 2.19
CA ASN A 95 -12.86 -6.03 1.33
C ASN A 95 -12.69 -7.55 1.34
N HIS A 96 -11.44 -8.03 1.19
CA HIS A 96 -11.14 -9.44 1.25
C HIS A 96 -11.52 -10.04 2.62
N LEU A 97 -11.18 -9.34 3.72
CA LEU A 97 -11.57 -9.77 5.07
C LEU A 97 -13.08 -9.92 5.21
N LEU A 98 -13.87 -8.93 4.77
CA LEU A 98 -15.33 -9.01 4.87
C LEU A 98 -15.96 -10.09 3.98
N GLN A 99 -15.32 -10.41 2.85
CA GLN A 99 -15.81 -11.42 1.91
C GLN A 99 -15.41 -12.85 2.29
N HIS A 100 -14.19 -13.04 2.77
CA HIS A 100 -13.56 -14.35 2.97
C HIS A 100 -13.31 -14.70 4.43
N ARG A 101 -13.57 -13.76 5.35
CA ARG A 101 -13.30 -13.89 6.80
C ARG A 101 -11.82 -14.10 7.14
N SER A 102 -10.93 -13.71 6.24
CA SER A 102 -9.48 -13.73 6.44
C SER A 102 -8.81 -12.61 5.64
N LEU A 103 -7.63 -12.19 6.08
CA LEU A 103 -6.75 -11.39 5.22
C LEU A 103 -6.33 -12.20 3.97
N PRO A 104 -6.02 -11.53 2.85
CA PRO A 104 -5.51 -12.19 1.65
C PRO A 104 -4.14 -12.82 1.91
N SER A 105 -3.80 -13.87 1.17
CA SER A 105 -2.46 -14.46 1.20
C SER A 105 -1.39 -13.46 0.74
N LEU A 106 -0.14 -13.69 1.13
CA LEU A 106 0.98 -12.85 0.70
C LEU A 106 1.09 -12.73 -0.83
N ASP A 107 0.82 -13.82 -1.58
CA ASP A 107 0.84 -13.81 -3.04
C ASP A 107 -0.26 -12.90 -3.62
N HIS A 108 -1.47 -12.93 -3.05
CA HIS A 108 -2.56 -12.04 -3.45
C HIS A 108 -2.26 -10.58 -3.09
N GLN A 109 -1.63 -10.34 -1.93
CA GLN A 109 -1.17 -9.00 -1.54
C GLN A 109 -0.12 -8.48 -2.52
N GLN A 110 0.86 -9.31 -2.90
CA GLN A 110 1.88 -8.96 -3.89
C GLN A 110 1.27 -8.60 -5.25
N GLY A 111 0.28 -9.37 -5.73
CA GLY A 111 -0.45 -9.05 -6.96
C GLY A 111 -1.13 -7.68 -6.90
N ALA A 112 -1.86 -7.40 -5.80
CA ALA A 112 -2.51 -6.10 -5.60
C ALA A 112 -1.52 -4.94 -5.49
N ILE A 113 -0.38 -5.16 -4.81
CA ILE A 113 0.70 -4.17 -4.70
C ILE A 113 1.26 -3.84 -6.09
N ALA A 114 1.62 -4.86 -6.87
CA ALA A 114 2.18 -4.66 -8.20
C ALA A 114 1.22 -3.88 -9.11
N GLU A 115 -0.08 -4.21 -9.09
CA GLU A 115 -1.10 -3.51 -9.87
C GLU A 115 -1.22 -2.03 -9.46
N LEU A 116 -1.33 -1.75 -8.16
CA LEU A 116 -1.47 -0.37 -7.66
C LEU A 116 -0.23 0.48 -7.96
N VAL A 117 0.96 -0.10 -7.79
CA VAL A 117 2.23 0.56 -8.09
C VAL A 117 2.40 0.82 -9.59
N ASP A 118 2.05 -0.15 -10.43
CA ASP A 118 2.12 0.00 -11.89
C ASP A 118 1.18 1.11 -12.38
N ILE A 119 -0.05 1.17 -11.85
CA ILE A 119 -1.00 2.24 -12.15
C ILE A 119 -0.45 3.61 -11.74
N PHE A 120 0.09 3.72 -10.53
CA PHE A 120 0.64 4.98 -10.01
C PHE A 120 1.80 5.49 -10.87
N PHE A 121 2.72 4.62 -11.29
CA PHE A 121 3.87 5.03 -12.10
C PHE A 121 3.59 5.13 -13.60
N SER A 122 2.55 4.47 -14.10
CA SER A 122 2.15 4.56 -15.52
C SER A 122 1.41 5.86 -15.84
N CYS A 123 0.91 6.59 -14.84
CA CYS A 123 0.16 7.83 -15.01
C CYS A 123 1.03 9.11 -15.01
N ALA A 124 2.34 9.00 -15.23
CA ALA A 124 3.22 10.16 -15.36
C ALA A 124 2.90 10.98 -16.64
N PRO A 125 2.84 12.32 -16.58
CA PRO A 125 2.37 13.16 -17.67
C PRO A 125 3.34 13.17 -18.86
N ALA A 126 2.77 13.37 -20.05
CA ALA A 126 3.52 13.71 -21.25
C ALA A 126 4.40 14.96 -20.99
N PRO A 127 5.61 15.05 -21.57
CA PRO A 127 6.49 16.20 -21.39
C PRO A 127 5.73 17.48 -21.74
N GLU A 128 5.70 18.44 -20.80
CA GLU A 128 5.17 19.77 -21.02
C GLU A 128 5.72 20.31 -22.34
N ALA A 129 4.83 20.47 -23.32
CA ALA A 129 5.14 21.16 -24.55
C ALA A 129 5.63 22.55 -24.16
N THR A 130 6.91 22.79 -24.38
CA THR A 130 7.60 24.04 -24.13
C THR A 130 6.89 25.13 -24.92
N ALA A 131 5.99 25.87 -24.25
CA ALA A 131 5.35 27.03 -24.82
C ALA A 131 6.42 28.10 -24.99
N THR A 132 7.02 28.11 -26.18
CA THR A 132 7.84 29.21 -26.65
C THR A 132 6.88 30.32 -27.06
N ASN A 133 6.90 31.45 -26.37
CA ASN A 133 6.49 32.76 -26.87
C ASN A 133 7.20 33.86 -26.08
#